data_AF-A0A971NIP4-F1
#
_entry.id   AF-A0A971NIP4-F1
#
_cell.length_a   1.000
_cell.length_b   1.000
_cell.length_c   1.000
_cell.angle_alpha   90.00
_cell.angle_beta   90.00
_cell.angle_gamma   90.00
#
_symmetry.space_group_name_H-M   'P 1'
#
loop_
_entity.id
_entity.type
_entity.pdbx_description
1 polymer ?
#
loop_
_entity_poly.entity_id
_entity_poly.type
_entity_poly.pdbx_seq_one_letter_code
_entity_poly.pdbx_strand_id
1 'polypeptide(L)'
;RIAGSPAAAATTNFSDVSEGDWYANAVHWASAGGIVEGYDGRFDPDRSITREQLAAILWRYSGSPGSDYDLSGYEDAAEVSSWAVTAMKWAVNSGLLSGVTASRLSPSGTANRAQVATILMRMCKR
;
A
#
# COMPACT_ATOMS: atom_id res chain seq x y z
N ARG A 1 -13.34 18.05 10.08
CA ARG A 1 -12.16 18.22 10.97
C ARG A 1 -11.27 17.00 10.71
N ILE A 2 -10.52 16.95 9.60
CA ILE A 2 -9.07 17.18 9.51
C ILE A 2 -8.38 16.75 10.80
N ALA A 3 -8.16 15.44 10.93
CA ALA A 3 -7.46 14.85 12.06
C ALA A 3 -5.97 15.20 11.94
N GLY A 4 -5.57 16.20 12.73
CA GLY A 4 -4.18 16.48 13.01
C GLY A 4 -3.48 15.25 13.57
N SER A 5 -2.22 15.13 13.18
CA SER A 5 -1.20 14.15 13.58
C SER A 5 -1.56 13.34 14.83
N PRO A 6 -1.74 12.01 14.73
CA PRO A 6 -1.78 11.19 15.92
C PRO A 6 -0.42 11.23 16.62
N ALA A 7 -0.47 11.29 17.95
CA ALA A 7 0.69 11.30 18.83
C ALA A 7 1.61 10.11 18.54
N ALA A 8 2.92 10.38 18.49
CA ALA A 8 3.97 9.42 18.23
C ALA A 8 3.86 8.20 19.15
N ALA A 9 3.36 7.09 18.63
CA ALA A 9 3.40 5.79 19.27
C ALA A 9 4.35 4.90 18.47
N ALA A 10 5.48 4.57 19.10
CA ALA A 10 6.60 3.77 18.59
C ALA A 10 7.22 4.27 17.28
N THR A 11 8.30 5.04 17.39
CA THR A 11 9.31 5.17 16.33
C THR A 11 9.82 3.77 15.98
N THR A 12 9.18 3.12 15.01
CA THR A 12 9.72 1.95 14.33
C THR A 12 10.90 2.45 13.51
N ASN A 13 12.06 2.52 14.17
CA ASN A 13 13.33 2.81 13.53
C ASN A 13 13.75 1.55 12.78
N PHE A 14 13.37 1.48 11.51
CA PHE A 14 13.85 0.44 10.63
C PHE A 14 15.35 0.62 10.41
N SER A 15 16.12 -0.45 10.61
CA SER A 15 17.59 -0.43 10.54
C SER A 15 18.15 -0.12 9.14
N ASP A 16 17.31 -0.17 8.11
CA ASP A 16 17.60 0.09 6.70
C ASP A 16 16.88 1.34 6.16
N VAL A 17 16.40 2.22 7.05
CA VAL A 17 15.84 3.52 6.70
C VAL A 17 16.64 4.59 7.44
N SER A 18 17.44 5.35 6.71
CA SER A 18 18.23 6.45 7.28
C SER A 18 17.41 7.72 7.31
N GLU A 19 17.56 8.57 8.34
CA GLU A 19 16.80 9.84 8.46
C GLU A 19 16.98 10.78 7.25
N GLY A 20 18.10 10.67 6.53
CA GLY A 20 18.40 11.43 5.31
C GLY A 20 17.76 10.87 4.03
N ASP A 21 17.15 9.68 4.09
CA ASP A 21 16.50 9.08 2.92
C ASP A 21 15.24 9.88 2.58
N TRP A 22 15.05 10.17 1.30
CA TRP A 22 13.91 10.96 0.82
C TRP A 22 12.55 10.32 1.14
N TYR A 23 12.51 9.01 1.44
CA TYR A 23 11.33 8.26 1.86
C TYR A 23 11.20 8.07 3.38
N ALA A 24 12.20 8.40 4.19
CA ALA A 24 12.23 8.08 5.63
C ALA A 24 11.02 8.63 6.39
N ASN A 25 10.72 9.92 6.22
CA ASN A 25 9.56 10.54 6.85
C ASN A 25 8.23 9.89 6.45
N ALA A 26 8.10 9.47 5.19
CA ALA A 26 6.89 8.81 4.70
C ALA A 26 6.75 7.40 5.30
N VAL A 27 7.85 6.67 5.41
CA VAL A 27 7.89 5.33 6.01
C VAL A 27 7.54 5.39 7.49
N HIS A 28 8.15 6.30 8.26
CA HIS A 28 7.85 6.45 9.68
C HIS A 28 6.39 6.85 9.93
N TRP A 29 5.86 7.79 9.13
CA TRP A 29 4.45 8.19 9.24
C TRP A 29 3.49 7.04 8.91
N ALA A 30 3.74 6.33 7.80
CA ALA A 30 2.90 5.22 7.38
C ALA A 30 2.97 4.04 8.38
N SER A 31 4.15 3.76 8.93
CA SER A 31 4.33 2.72 9.94
C SER A 31 3.60 3.07 11.24
N ALA A 32 3.73 4.31 11.72
CA ALA A 32 3.01 4.80 12.90
C ALA A 32 1.48 4.77 12.72
N GLY A 33 1.00 4.93 11.48
CA GLY A 33 -0.42 4.82 11.12
C GLY A 33 -0.92 3.39 10.88
N GLY A 34 -0.07 2.36 11.00
CA GLY A 34 -0.45 0.97 10.69
C GLY A 34 -0.71 0.71 9.19
N ILE A 35 -0.21 1.60 8.33
CA ILE A 35 -0.44 1.57 6.87
C ILE A 35 0.56 0.63 6.20
N VAL A 36 1.80 0.66 6.67
CA VAL A 36 2.88 -0.23 6.24
C VAL A 36 3.46 -0.93 7.46
N GLU A 37 3.92 -2.16 7.26
CA GLU A 37 4.65 -2.93 8.26
C GLU A 37 5.98 -3.37 7.65
N GLY A 38 7.04 -3.32 8.46
CA GLY A 38 8.29 -3.97 8.15
C GLY A 38 8.35 -5.39 8.71
N TYR A 39 9.48 -6.04 8.55
CA TYR A 39 9.77 -7.37 9.10
C TYR A 39 11.15 -7.37 9.73
N ASP A 40 11.30 -8.03 10.88
CA ASP A 40 12.58 -8.19 11.59
C ASP A 40 13.38 -6.88 11.78
N GLY A 41 12.69 -5.77 12.07
CA GLY A 41 13.31 -4.46 12.27
C GLY A 41 13.84 -3.80 10.98
N ARG A 42 13.38 -4.26 9.80
CA ARG A 42 13.71 -3.72 8.48
C ARG A 42 12.44 -3.32 7.72
N PHE A 43 12.52 -2.26 6.93
CA PHE A 43 11.47 -1.85 6.00
C PHE A 43 11.69 -2.41 4.59
N ASP A 44 12.94 -2.61 4.20
CA ASP A 44 13.39 -3.03 2.88
C ASP A 44 12.81 -2.16 1.76
N PRO A 45 13.24 -0.88 1.66
CA PRO A 45 12.65 0.10 0.74
C PRO A 45 12.85 -0.27 -0.74
N ASP A 46 13.88 -1.05 -1.07
CA ASP A 46 14.20 -1.46 -2.45
C ASP A 46 13.58 -2.80 -2.84
N ARG A 47 13.04 -3.57 -1.88
CA ARG A 47 12.33 -4.81 -2.19
C ARG A 47 11.14 -4.53 -3.09
N SER A 48 10.94 -5.35 -4.10
CA SER A 48 9.70 -5.27 -4.86
C SER A 48 8.53 -5.74 -3.98
N ILE A 49 7.43 -4.98 -3.94
CA ILE A 49 6.17 -5.47 -3.37
C ILE A 49 5.27 -6.02 -4.45
N THR A 50 4.40 -6.94 -4.10
CA THR A 50 3.36 -7.39 -5.01
C THR A 50 2.28 -6.31 -5.17
N ARG A 51 1.52 -6.38 -6.25
CA ARG A 51 0.41 -5.45 -6.52
C ARG A 51 -0.71 -5.57 -5.49
N GLU A 52 -0.95 -6.77 -4.96
CA GLU A 52 -1.89 -6.97 -3.86
C GLU A 52 -1.41 -6.38 -2.53
N GLN A 53 -0.09 -6.39 -2.27
CA GLN A 53 0.50 -5.68 -1.13
C GLN A 53 0.35 -4.16 -1.28
N LEU A 54 0.56 -3.63 -2.49
CA LEU A 54 0.29 -2.23 -2.80
C LEU A 54 -1.18 -1.86 -2.52
N ALA A 55 -2.13 -2.66 -3.03
CA ALA A 55 -3.55 -2.42 -2.79
C ALA A 55 -3.89 -2.40 -1.30
N ALA A 56 -3.34 -3.34 -0.52
CA ALA A 56 -3.55 -3.38 0.92
C ALA A 56 -2.99 -2.17 1.67
N ILE A 57 -1.82 -1.67 1.26
CA ILE A 57 -1.24 -0.45 1.84
C ILE A 57 -2.16 0.75 1.57
N LEU A 58 -2.61 0.93 0.33
CA LEU A 58 -3.52 2.03 -0.04
C LEU A 58 -4.88 1.91 0.66
N TRP A 59 -5.38 0.69 0.79
CA TRP A 59 -6.63 0.40 1.46
C TRP A 59 -6.59 0.74 2.95
N ARG A 60 -5.53 0.33 3.66
CA ARG A 60 -5.30 0.70 5.07
C ARG A 60 -5.14 2.22 5.24
N TYR A 61 -4.40 2.86 4.33
CA TYR A 61 -4.28 4.32 4.28
C TYR A 61 -5.64 5.02 4.20
N SER A 62 -6.58 4.46 3.42
CA SER A 62 -7.93 5.01 3.28
C SER A 62 -8.88 4.69 4.44
N GLY A 63 -8.39 4.07 5.52
CA GLY A 63 -9.22 3.65 6.66
C GLY A 63 -9.93 2.31 6.45
N SER A 64 -9.38 1.45 5.58
CA SER A 64 -9.88 0.10 5.31
C SER A 64 -11.36 0.02 4.87
N PRO A 65 -11.80 0.84 3.90
CA PRO A 65 -13.19 0.86 3.44
C PRO A 65 -13.64 -0.47 2.84
N GLY A 66 -14.88 -0.88 3.11
CA GLY A 66 -15.47 -2.03 2.42
C GLY A 66 -15.61 -1.79 0.90
N SER A 67 -15.56 -2.87 0.11
CA SER A 67 -15.88 -2.82 -1.32
C SER A 67 -16.50 -4.14 -1.77
N ASP A 68 -17.66 -4.04 -2.39
CA ASP A 68 -18.37 -5.17 -3.01
C ASP A 68 -18.09 -5.29 -4.51
N TYR A 69 -17.10 -4.54 -5.01
CA TYR A 69 -16.71 -4.57 -6.41
C TYR A 69 -16.39 -6.01 -6.87
N ASP A 70 -16.87 -6.35 -8.06
CA ASP A 70 -16.66 -7.67 -8.62
C ASP A 70 -15.38 -7.73 -9.46
N LEU A 71 -14.46 -8.60 -9.06
CA LEU A 71 -13.22 -8.86 -9.78
C LEU A 71 -13.37 -9.99 -10.80
N SER A 72 -14.52 -10.64 -10.93
CA SER A 72 -14.74 -11.80 -11.82
C SER A 72 -14.46 -11.51 -13.30
N GLY A 73 -14.47 -10.24 -13.71
CA GLY A 73 -14.04 -9.81 -15.04
C GLY A 73 -12.54 -9.96 -15.32
N TYR A 74 -11.73 -10.27 -14.29
CA TYR A 74 -10.31 -10.57 -14.42
C TYR A 74 -10.06 -12.07 -14.30
N GLU A 75 -9.33 -12.62 -15.27
CA GLU A 75 -9.03 -14.05 -15.37
C GLU A 75 -8.22 -14.57 -14.18
N ASP A 76 -7.39 -13.71 -13.59
CA ASP A 76 -6.49 -14.00 -12.47
C ASP A 76 -7.01 -13.48 -11.12
N ALA A 77 -8.30 -13.14 -11.02
CA ALA A 77 -8.90 -12.69 -9.76
C ALA A 77 -8.78 -13.72 -8.64
N ALA A 78 -8.76 -15.02 -8.98
CA ALA A 78 -8.57 -16.11 -8.03
C ALA A 78 -7.14 -16.21 -7.47
N GLU A 79 -6.16 -15.57 -8.12
CA GLU A 79 -4.77 -15.52 -7.64
C GLU A 79 -4.56 -14.45 -6.56
N VAL A 80 -5.56 -13.60 -6.30
CA VAL A 80 -5.52 -12.63 -5.21
C VAL A 80 -5.54 -13.37 -3.87
N SER A 81 -4.54 -13.11 -3.03
CA SER A 81 -4.49 -13.66 -1.69
C SER A 81 -5.74 -13.27 -0.89
N SER A 82 -6.26 -14.19 -0.07
CA SER A 82 -7.51 -13.99 0.70
C SER A 82 -7.49 -12.71 1.57
N TRP A 83 -6.34 -12.37 2.15
CA TRP A 83 -6.17 -11.16 2.96
C TRP A 83 -6.20 -9.85 2.15
N ALA A 84 -5.97 -9.92 0.83
CA ALA A 84 -5.91 -8.78 -0.07
C ALA A 84 -7.20 -8.57 -0.88
N VAL A 85 -8.15 -9.51 -0.87
CA VAL A 85 -9.35 -9.47 -1.72
C VAL A 85 -10.11 -8.15 -1.56
N THR A 86 -10.45 -7.77 -0.33
CA THR A 86 -11.20 -6.52 -0.08
C THR A 86 -10.41 -5.28 -0.52
N ALA A 87 -9.10 -5.29 -0.27
CA ALA A 87 -8.23 -4.19 -0.67
C ALA A 87 -8.13 -4.06 -2.19
N MET A 88 -7.99 -5.18 -2.91
CA MET A 88 -7.95 -5.22 -4.38
C MET A 88 -9.28 -4.76 -4.98
N LYS A 89 -10.42 -5.25 -4.46
CA LYS A 89 -11.76 -4.80 -4.85
C LYS A 89 -11.92 -3.30 -4.70
N TRP A 90 -11.52 -2.78 -3.54
CA TRP A 90 -11.60 -1.35 -3.28
C TRP A 90 -10.68 -0.53 -4.18
N ALA A 91 -9.43 -0.97 -4.35
CA ALA A 91 -8.44 -0.26 -5.16
C ALA A 91 -8.85 -0.18 -6.63
N VAL A 92 -9.42 -1.26 -7.18
CA VAL A 92 -9.94 -1.29 -8.55
C VAL A 92 -11.18 -0.42 -8.69
N ASN A 93 -12.14 -0.54 -7.78
CA ASN A 93 -13.37 0.28 -7.78
C ASN A 93 -13.07 1.78 -7.69
N SER A 94 -12.07 2.14 -6.88
CA SER A 94 -11.66 3.54 -6.67
C SER A 94 -10.78 4.08 -7.80
N GLY A 95 -10.45 3.27 -8.80
CA GLY A 95 -9.55 3.64 -9.90
C GLY A 95 -8.08 3.83 -9.49
N LEU A 96 -7.72 3.44 -8.26
CA LEU A 96 -6.34 3.53 -7.74
C LEU A 96 -5.45 2.44 -8.33
N LEU A 97 -6.04 1.32 -8.72
CA LEU A 97 -5.36 0.22 -9.39
C LEU A 97 -6.18 -0.21 -10.60
N SER A 98 -5.55 -0.34 -11.76
CA SER A 98 -6.14 -0.94 -12.95
C SER A 98 -5.48 -2.28 -13.24
N GLY A 99 -6.14 -3.13 -14.02
CA GLY A 99 -5.50 -4.30 -14.60
C GLY A 99 -4.21 -3.93 -15.36
N VAL A 100 -3.24 -4.86 -15.36
CA VAL A 100 -2.04 -4.76 -16.23
C VAL A 100 -2.42 -4.94 -17.70
N THR A 101 -3.50 -5.68 -17.95
CA THR A 101 -4.21 -5.76 -19.22
C THR A 101 -5.70 -5.56 -18.96
N ALA A 102 -6.50 -5.57 -20.03
CA ALA A 102 -7.96 -5.49 -19.91
C ALA A 102 -8.59 -6.64 -19.08
N SER A 103 -7.92 -7.80 -19.01
CA SER A 103 -8.44 -9.00 -18.33
C SER A 103 -7.53 -9.56 -17.22
N ARG A 104 -6.42 -8.89 -16.87
CA ARG A 104 -5.50 -9.36 -15.81
C ARG A 104 -5.14 -8.29 -14.79
N LEU A 105 -5.17 -8.65 -13.51
CA LEU A 105 -4.72 -7.85 -12.37
C LEU A 105 -3.25 -8.05 -12.05
N SER A 106 -2.72 -9.26 -12.26
CA SER A 106 -1.41 -9.74 -11.82
C SER A 106 -1.15 -9.45 -10.33
N PRO A 107 -1.86 -10.10 -9.38
CA PRO A 107 -1.78 -9.77 -7.95
C PRO A 107 -0.38 -9.93 -7.38
N SER A 108 0.34 -10.98 -7.80
CA SER A 108 1.72 -11.29 -7.44
C SER A 108 2.78 -10.53 -8.26
N GLY A 109 2.35 -9.79 -9.29
CA GLY A 109 3.24 -8.97 -10.11
C GLY A 109 3.96 -7.93 -9.26
N THR A 110 5.22 -7.68 -9.56
CA THR A 110 6.07 -6.78 -8.78
C THR A 110 5.81 -5.31 -9.14
N ALA A 111 5.65 -4.48 -8.11
CA ALA A 111 5.68 -3.02 -8.15
C ALA A 111 6.88 -2.53 -7.33
N ASN A 112 7.50 -1.41 -7.76
CA ASN A 112 8.59 -0.81 -7.01
C ASN A 112 8.05 -0.04 -5.78
N ARG A 113 8.50 -0.38 -4.58
CA ARG A 113 8.12 0.27 -3.30
C ARG A 113 8.36 1.79 -3.30
N ALA A 114 9.43 2.27 -3.94
CA ALA A 114 9.71 3.69 -4.07
C ALA A 114 8.66 4.43 -4.92
N GLN A 115 8.16 3.79 -5.99
CA GLN A 115 7.08 4.36 -6.80
C GLN A 115 5.77 4.44 -6.00
N VAL A 116 5.53 3.46 -5.13
CA VAL A 116 4.37 3.40 -4.24
C VAL A 116 4.41 4.49 -3.17
N ALA A 117 5.57 4.67 -2.51
CA ALA A 117 5.77 5.76 -1.55
C ALA A 117 5.62 7.15 -2.23
N THR A 118 6.07 7.27 -3.48
CA THR A 118 5.91 8.51 -4.27
C THR A 118 4.44 8.78 -4.62
N ILE A 119 3.66 7.76 -4.96
CA ILE A 119 2.21 7.89 -5.20
C ILE A 119 1.49 8.30 -3.91
N LEU A 120 1.81 7.67 -2.78
CA LEU A 120 1.27 8.01 -1.46
C LEU A 120 1.56 9.47 -1.08
N MET A 121 2.80 9.94 -1.28
CA MET A 121 3.19 11.33 -1.01
C MET A 121 2.44 12.33 -1.89
N ARG A 122 2.18 11.98 -3.16
CA ARG A 122 1.40 12.81 -4.08
C ARG A 122 -0.08 12.87 -3.71
N MET A 123 -0.63 11.80 -3.11
CA MET A 123 -2.00 11.80 -2.59
C MET A 123 -2.16 12.69 -1.35
N CYS A 124 -1.15 12.79 -0.47
CA CYS A 124 -1.16 13.70 0.68
C CYS A 124 -0.98 15.19 0.34
N LYS A 125 -0.59 15.54 -0.89
CA LYS A 125 -0.41 16.93 -1.36
C LYS A 125 -1.61 17.50 -2.12
N ARG A 126 -2.73 16.79 -2.16
CA ARG A 126 -4.03 17.29 -2.61
C ARG A 126 -4.92 17.57 -1.41
#